data_AF-A0A329T718-F1
#
_entry.id   AF-A0A329T718-F1
#
_cell.length_a   1.000
_cell.length_b   1.000
_cell.length_c   1.000
_cell.angle_alpha   90.00
_cell.angle_beta   90.00
_cell.angle_gamma   90.00
#
_symmetry.space_group_name_H-M   'P 1'
#
loop_
_entity.id
_entity.type
_entity.pdbx_description
1 polymer ?
#
loop_
_entity_poly.entity_id
_entity_poly.type
_entity_poly.pdbx_seq_one_letter_code
_entity_poly.pdbx_strand_id
1 'polypeptide(L)'
;MDENAAFVDEIYDKVKSSPTYLEHFQGKKVVVVLDNAPAHSQTEERVTPQDDLVLLRLAPYSPMCNPIEGCFSVLKAKIKAYLSLAPEGLVAVRRRGKIAAARLLILERYGEKHRLH
;
A
#
# COMPACT_ATOMS: atom_id res chain seq x y z
N MET A 1 -2.36 6.04 -15.48
CA MET A 1 -3.18 4.80 -15.59
C MET A 1 -2.33 3.62 -16.04
N ASP A 2 -1.44 3.75 -17.04
CA ASP A 2 -0.41 2.72 -17.32
C ASP A 2 0.48 2.43 -16.12
N GLU A 3 0.69 3.43 -15.27
CA GLU A 3 1.40 3.31 -13.99
C GLU A 3 0.89 2.16 -13.12
N ASN A 4 -0.43 1.90 -13.06
CA ASN A 4 -0.97 0.83 -12.22
C ASN A 4 -0.65 -0.56 -12.78
N ALA A 5 -0.71 -0.73 -14.10
CA ALA A 5 -0.34 -1.99 -14.75
C ALA A 5 1.18 -2.24 -14.63
N ALA A 6 1.99 -1.21 -14.92
CA ALA A 6 3.44 -1.27 -14.77
C ALA A 6 3.85 -1.59 -13.32
N PHE A 7 3.13 -1.04 -12.33
CA PHE A 7 3.39 -1.33 -10.93
C PHE A 7 3.03 -2.76 -10.54
N VAL A 8 1.95 -3.32 -11.11
CA VAL A 8 1.61 -4.74 -10.92
C VAL A 8 2.68 -5.64 -11.52
N ASP A 9 3.16 -5.35 -12.73
CA ASP A 9 4.25 -6.09 -13.37
C ASP A 9 5.54 -6.01 -12.51
N GLU A 10 5.90 -4.83 -12.02
CA GLU A 10 7.06 -4.64 -11.15
C GLU A 10 6.94 -5.42 -9.83
N ILE A 11 5.77 -5.41 -9.18
CA ILE A 11 5.53 -6.19 -7.96
C ILE A 11 5.64 -7.68 -8.26
N TYR A 12 5.06 -8.13 -9.37
CA TYR A 12 5.12 -9.54 -9.76
C TYR A 12 6.59 -10.00 -9.89
N ASP A 13 7.41 -9.27 -10.63
CA ASP A 13 8.84 -9.59 -10.80
C ASP A 13 9.60 -9.59 -9.47
N LYS A 14 9.32 -8.63 -8.58
CA LYS A 14 9.90 -8.57 -7.23
C LYS A 14 9.47 -9.74 -6.35
N VAL A 15 8.20 -10.15 -6.42
CA VAL A 15 7.70 -11.30 -5.67
C VAL A 15 8.37 -12.58 -6.18
N LYS A 16 8.42 -12.79 -7.49
CA LYS A 16 9.05 -13.99 -8.10
C LYS A 16 10.53 -14.10 -7.81
N SER A 17 11.23 -12.98 -7.66
CA SER A 17 12.66 -12.94 -7.30
C SER A 17 12.92 -12.92 -5.79
N SER A 18 11.88 -12.83 -4.95
CA SER A 18 12.05 -12.79 -3.50
C SER A 18 12.50 -14.15 -2.92
N PRO A 19 13.42 -14.17 -1.93
CA PRO A 19 13.82 -15.41 -1.26
C PRO A 19 12.64 -16.19 -0.69
N THR A 20 11.67 -15.49 -0.09
CA THR A 20 10.45 -16.10 0.47
C THR A 20 9.66 -16.88 -0.59
N TYR A 21 9.49 -16.30 -1.79
CA TYR A 21 8.82 -17.02 -2.88
C TYR A 21 9.65 -18.22 -3.34
N LEU A 22 10.96 -18.02 -3.53
CA LEU A 22 11.88 -19.07 -3.96
C LEU A 22 12.01 -20.22 -2.95
N GLU A 23 11.84 -19.98 -1.66
CA GLU A 23 11.98 -21.03 -0.64
C GLU A 23 10.66 -21.74 -0.34
N HIS A 24 9.54 -21.02 -0.42
CA HIS A 24 8.27 -21.52 0.13
C HIS A 24 7.11 -21.57 -0.86
N PHE A 25 7.20 -20.86 -1.97
CA PHE A 25 6.06 -20.66 -2.88
C PHE A 25 6.39 -20.93 -4.36
N GLN A 26 7.54 -21.55 -4.67
CA GLN A 26 7.87 -21.92 -6.05
C GLN A 26 6.76 -22.76 -6.70
N GLY A 27 6.44 -22.41 -7.94
CA GLY A 27 5.37 -23.04 -8.72
C GLY A 27 3.96 -22.71 -8.25
N LYS A 28 3.78 -21.87 -7.22
CA LYS A 28 2.47 -21.34 -6.82
C LYS A 28 2.15 -20.08 -7.61
N LYS A 29 0.85 -19.90 -7.88
CA LYS A 29 0.33 -18.69 -8.50
C LYS A 29 0.53 -17.47 -7.60
N VAL A 30 0.88 -16.35 -8.20
CA VAL A 30 0.90 -15.03 -7.56
C VAL A 30 -0.48 -14.41 -7.71
N VAL A 31 -1.10 -14.01 -6.60
CA VAL A 31 -2.41 -13.35 -6.61
C VAL A 31 -2.24 -11.90 -6.19
N VAL A 32 -2.61 -10.97 -7.06
CA VAL A 32 -2.64 -9.54 -6.76
C VAL A 32 -4.08 -9.13 -6.49
N VAL A 33 -4.33 -8.60 -5.29
CA VAL A 33 -5.67 -8.18 -4.86
C VAL A 33 -5.83 -6.69 -5.13
N LEU A 34 -6.85 -6.32 -5.90
CA LEU A 34 -7.20 -4.94 -6.23
C LEU A 34 -8.53 -4.58 -5.56
N ASP A 35 -8.62 -3.38 -4.98
CA ASP A 35 -9.91 -2.85 -4.55
C ASP A 35 -10.71 -2.34 -5.77
N ASN A 36 -11.99 -2.06 -5.56
CA ASN A 36 -12.86 -1.61 -6.63
C ASN A 36 -12.77 -0.09 -6.93
N ALA A 37 -11.66 0.56 -6.59
CA ALA A 37 -11.53 2.00 -6.83
C ALA A 37 -11.51 2.29 -8.35
N PRO A 38 -12.12 3.41 -8.82
CA PRO A 38 -12.12 3.78 -10.24
C PRO A 38 -10.72 3.90 -10.84
N ALA A 39 -9.70 4.20 -10.02
CA ALA A 39 -8.31 4.26 -10.46
C ALA A 39 -7.78 2.93 -11.03
N HIS A 40 -8.39 1.79 -10.64
CA HIS A 40 -7.97 0.47 -11.08
C HIS A 40 -8.82 -0.09 -12.22
N SER A 41 -9.80 0.62 -12.75
CA SER A 41 -10.83 0.05 -13.65
C SER A 41 -10.32 -0.58 -14.94
N GLN A 42 -9.06 -0.36 -15.30
CA GLN A 42 -8.42 -0.88 -16.52
C GLN A 42 -7.14 -1.69 -16.23
N THR A 43 -6.82 -1.94 -14.96
CA THR A 43 -5.56 -2.61 -14.59
C THR A 43 -5.49 -4.00 -15.21
N GLU A 44 -6.58 -4.78 -15.16
CA GLU A 44 -6.61 -6.16 -15.65
C GLU A 44 -6.44 -6.27 -17.16
N GLU A 45 -6.89 -5.28 -17.93
CA GLU A 45 -6.77 -5.28 -19.38
C GLU A 45 -5.36 -4.88 -19.86
N ARG A 46 -4.59 -4.21 -18.99
CA ARG A 46 -3.29 -3.59 -19.34
C ARG A 46 -2.08 -4.31 -18.75
N VAL A 47 -2.27 -5.14 -17.72
CA VAL A 47 -1.19 -5.94 -17.11
C VAL A 47 -0.66 -6.96 -18.10
N THR A 48 0.65 -7.19 -18.08
CA THR A 48 1.28 -8.20 -18.92
C THR A 48 0.78 -9.59 -18.53
N PRO A 49 0.20 -10.38 -19.46
CA PRO A 49 -0.29 -11.72 -19.13
C PRO A 49 0.85 -12.64 -18.67
N GLN A 50 0.63 -13.34 -17.56
CA GLN A 50 1.54 -14.38 -17.04
C GLN A 50 0.69 -15.60 -16.65
N ASP A 51 1.16 -16.81 -16.95
CA ASP A 51 0.39 -18.05 -16.75
C ASP A 51 0.05 -18.32 -15.27
N ASP A 52 0.87 -17.80 -14.36
CA ASP A 52 0.76 -17.97 -12.91
C ASP A 52 0.41 -16.66 -12.18
N LEU A 53 0.01 -15.60 -12.87
CA LEU A 53 -0.53 -14.37 -12.28
C LEU A 53 -2.05 -14.39 -12.27
N VAL A 54 -2.65 -14.06 -11.12
CA VAL A 54 -4.09 -13.90 -10.95
C VAL A 54 -4.37 -12.51 -10.40
N LEU A 55 -5.19 -11.74 -11.10
CA LEU A 55 -5.70 -10.46 -10.62
C LEU A 55 -7.08 -10.68 -9.98
N LEU A 56 -7.18 -10.43 -8.68
CA LEU A 56 -8.40 -10.57 -7.91
C LEU A 56 -8.98 -9.19 -7.58
N ARG A 57 -10.02 -8.78 -8.30
CA ARG A 57 -10.79 -7.57 -7.98
C ARG A 57 -11.81 -7.86 -6.89
N LEU A 58 -11.76 -7.06 -5.82
CA LEU A 58 -12.75 -7.11 -4.75
C LEU A 58 -14.05 -6.44 -5.18
N ALA A 59 -15.16 -6.88 -4.59
CA ALA A 59 -16.45 -6.21 -4.75
C ALA A 59 -16.42 -4.79 -4.13
N PRO A 60 -17.29 -3.88 -4.60
CA PRO A 60 -17.46 -2.56 -3.99
C PRO A 60 -17.70 -2.65 -2.48
N TYR A 61 -17.10 -1.74 -1.71
CA TYR A 61 -17.31 -1.62 -0.26
C TYR A 61 -16.93 -2.86 0.56
N SER A 62 -15.92 -3.62 0.10
CA SER A 62 -15.42 -4.82 0.80
C SER A 62 -14.03 -4.64 1.44
N PRO A 63 -13.79 -3.61 2.29
CA PRO A 63 -12.48 -3.40 2.91
C PRO A 63 -12.09 -4.54 3.86
N MET A 64 -13.05 -5.25 4.44
CA MET A 64 -12.77 -6.44 5.27
C MET A 64 -12.06 -7.56 4.50
N CYS A 65 -12.17 -7.56 3.17
CA CYS A 65 -11.55 -8.55 2.29
C CYS A 65 -10.20 -8.07 1.73
N ASN A 66 -9.78 -6.84 2.03
CA ASN A 66 -8.52 -6.29 1.55
C ASN A 66 -7.42 -6.42 2.64
N PRO A 67 -6.42 -7.30 2.45
CA PRO A 67 -5.40 -7.56 3.48
C PRO A 67 -4.61 -6.30 3.90
N ILE A 68 -4.45 -5.32 3.01
CA ILE A 68 -3.68 -4.10 3.30
C ILE A 68 -4.34 -3.22 4.36
N GLU A 69 -5.67 -3.32 4.54
CA GLU A 69 -6.41 -2.53 5.53
C GLU A 69 -5.97 -2.86 6.96
N GLY A 70 -5.63 -4.13 7.23
CA GLY A 70 -5.06 -4.55 8.51
C GLY A 70 -3.69 -3.92 8.77
N CYS A 71 -2.80 -3.96 7.78
CA CYS A 71 -1.48 -3.34 7.85
C CYS A 71 -1.58 -1.83 8.11
N PHE A 72 -2.45 -1.14 7.38
CA PHE A 72 -2.66 0.30 7.57
C PHE A 72 -3.33 0.64 8.89
N SER A 73 -4.19 -0.23 9.42
CA SER A 73 -4.76 -0.06 10.75
C SER A 73 -3.69 -0.05 11.84
N VAL A 74 -2.73 -0.99 11.77
CA VAL A 74 -1.57 -1.04 12.69
C VAL A 74 -0.68 0.19 12.54
N LEU A 75 -0.33 0.56 11.30
CA LEU A 75 0.47 1.75 11.03
C LEU A 75 -0.18 3.02 11.58
N LYS A 76 -1.48 3.19 11.31
CA LYS A 76 -2.28 4.32 11.81
C LYS A 76 -2.31 4.38 13.32
N ALA A 77 -2.43 3.23 14.01
CA ALA A 77 -2.39 3.19 15.47
C ALA A 77 -1.03 3.66 16.02
N LYS A 78 0.07 3.22 15.42
CA LYS A 78 1.43 3.65 15.81
C LYS A 78 1.67 5.14 15.58
N ILE A 79 1.26 5.67 14.43
CA ILE A 79 1.36 7.11 14.14
C ILE A 79 0.52 7.91 15.14
N LYS A 80 -0.71 7.48 15.42
CA LYS A 80 -1.56 8.14 16.43
C LYS A 80 -0.90 8.16 17.81
N ALA A 81 -0.34 7.04 18.25
CA ALA A 81 0.37 6.96 19.53
C ALA A 81 1.56 7.93 19.58
N TYR A 82 2.37 7.97 18.51
CA TYR A 82 3.47 8.93 18.39
C TYR A 82 2.99 10.38 18.48
N LEU A 83 1.91 10.71 17.78
CA LEU A 83 1.34 12.05 17.77
C LEU A 83 0.76 12.47 19.12
N SER A 84 0.15 11.54 19.87
CA SER A 84 -0.35 11.80 21.23
C SER A 84 0.77 12.16 22.22
N LEU A 85 2.00 11.69 21.97
CA LEU A 85 3.18 11.98 22.80
C LEU A 85 3.89 13.28 22.43
N ALA A 86 3.55 13.89 21.28
CA ALA A 86 4.15 15.15 20.81
C ALA A 86 3.08 16.14 20.28
N PRO A 87 2.22 16.70 21.15
CA PRO A 87 1.06 17.52 20.76
C PRO A 87 1.46 18.82 20.04
N GLU A 88 2.63 19.38 20.35
CA GLU A 88 3.05 20.71 19.89
C GLU A 88 3.38 20.75 18.40
N GLY A 89 3.91 19.65 17.85
CA GLY A 89 4.22 19.51 16.42
C GLY A 89 2.98 19.47 15.51
N LEU A 90 1.83 19.06 16.04
CA LEU A 90 0.55 18.99 15.30
C LEU A 90 -0.12 20.35 15.14
N VAL A 91 0.04 21.23 16.13
CA VAL A 91 -0.59 22.56 16.14
C VAL A 91 0.08 23.47 15.10
N ALA A 92 1.41 23.38 14.95
CA ALA A 92 2.17 24.17 13.97
C ALA A 92 1.83 23.84 12.49
N VAL A 93 1.44 22.60 12.22
CA VAL A 93 1.21 22.07 10.86
C VAL A 93 -0.21 22.42 10.33
N ARG A 94 -1.13 22.87 11.20
CA ARG A 94 -2.54 23.19 10.88
C ARG A 94 -2.79 24.55 10.22
N ARG A 95 -1.84 25.16 9.49
CA ARG A 95 -2.16 26.37 8.70
C ARG A 95 -3.17 26.02 7.60
N ARG A 96 -4.34 26.67 7.67
CA ARG A 96 -5.56 26.42 6.86
C ARG A 96 -5.25 26.31 5.37
N GLY A 97 -5.68 25.20 4.75
CA GLY A 97 -5.68 25.01 3.28
C GLY A 97 -4.86 23.82 2.76
N LYS A 98 -3.98 23.19 3.55
CA LYS A 98 -3.08 22.12 3.06
C LYS A 98 -3.06 20.86 3.95
N ILE A 99 -4.24 20.32 4.27
CA ILE A 99 -4.37 19.13 5.16
C ILE A 99 -3.59 17.92 4.62
N ALA A 100 -3.55 17.72 3.29
CA ALA A 100 -2.81 16.61 2.68
C ALA A 100 -1.29 16.74 2.87
N ALA A 101 -0.71 17.90 2.55
CA ALA A 101 0.73 18.16 2.72
C ALA A 101 1.15 18.09 4.20
N ALA A 102 0.31 18.61 5.09
CA ALA A 102 0.46 18.49 6.54
C ALA A 102 0.56 17.02 6.99
N ARG A 103 -0.32 16.15 6.47
CA ARG A 103 -0.32 14.72 6.78
C ARG A 103 0.90 14.02 6.21
N LEU A 104 1.31 14.37 4.98
CA LEU A 104 2.50 13.78 4.35
C LEU A 104 3.76 14.09 5.18
N LEU A 105 3.94 15.33 5.61
CA LEU A 105 5.07 15.73 6.45
C LEU A 105 5.11 15.01 7.81
N ILE A 106 3.96 14.70 8.38
CA ILE A 106 3.87 13.86 9.59
C ILE A 106 4.35 12.44 9.30
N LEU A 107 3.93 11.87 8.16
CA LEU A 107 4.35 10.53 7.74
C LEU A 107 5.85 10.46 7.47
N GLU A 108 6.41 11.47 6.81
CA GLU A 108 7.85 11.58 6.55
C GLU A 108 8.65 11.64 7.85
N ARG A 109 8.28 12.55 8.77
CA ARG A 109 8.95 12.66 10.09
C ARG A 109 8.85 11.37 10.89
N TYR A 110 7.69 10.72 10.87
CA TYR A 110 7.52 9.42 11.53
C TYR A 110 8.42 8.36 10.88
N GLY A 111 8.46 8.31 9.56
CA GLY A 111 9.32 7.41 8.80
C GLY A 111 10.81 7.62 9.11
N GLU A 112 11.30 8.86 9.05
CA GLU A 112 12.70 9.21 9.37
C GLU A 112 13.10 8.77 10.78
N LYS A 113 12.25 9.05 11.78
CA LYS A 113 12.53 8.66 13.17
C LYS A 113 12.67 7.15 13.35
N HIS A 114 11.96 6.37 12.55
CA HIS A 114 11.89 4.92 12.66
C HIS A 114 12.68 4.17 11.56
N ARG A 115 13.49 4.87 10.76
CA ARG A 115 14.29 4.31 9.64
C ARG A 115 15.61 3.64 10.08
N LEU A 116 15.89 3.56 11.39
CA LEU A 116 17.17 3.08 11.93
C LEU A 116 17.07 1.79 12.78
N HIS A 117 16.05 0.96 12.55
CA HIS A 117 15.96 -0.37 13.16
C HIS A 117 15.79 -1.45 12.10
#